data_AF-A0A0N4UDR5-F1
#
_entry.id   AF-A0A0N4UDR5-F1
#
_cell.length_a   1.000
_cell.length_b   1.000
_cell.length_c   1.000
_cell.angle_alpha   90.00
_cell.angle_beta   90.00
_cell.angle_gamma   90.00
#
_symmetry.space_group_name_H-M   'P 1'
#
loop_
_entity.id
_entity.type
_entity.pdbx_description
1 polymer ?
#
loop_
_entity_poly.entity_id
_entity_poly.type
_entity_poly.pdbx_seq_one_letter_code
_entity_poly.pdbx_strand_id
1 'polypeptide(L)'
;VNELRKARKEIYYCEKCNDAVRIPHIDAVIGPLTVSNFRKPTNLFKAITDDDCEAQYWFSENSLKLITKTLVESGFDGILCIGTPTVFEYFQSSLQLRRSIRSFLLDFDSRFVSYIQLLYYFRRIR
;
A
#
# COMPACT_ATOMS: atom_id res chain seq x y z
N VAL A 1 -5.71 5.29 -10.02
CA VAL A 1 -6.94 4.58 -9.55
C VAL A 1 -8.23 5.43 -9.51
N ASN A 2 -8.27 6.58 -8.81
CA ASN A 2 -9.53 7.34 -8.62
C ASN A 2 -10.20 7.79 -9.94
N GLU A 3 -9.41 8.25 -10.91
CA GLU A 3 -9.91 8.65 -12.23
C GLU A 3 -10.45 7.46 -13.05
N LEU A 4 -9.83 6.28 -12.90
CA LEU A 4 -10.29 5.06 -13.56
C LEU A 4 -11.64 4.61 -12.99
N ARG A 5 -11.81 4.71 -11.67
CA ARG A 5 -13.09 4.42 -10.99
C ARG A 5 -14.20 5.37 -11.46
N LYS A 6 -13.93 6.67 -11.58
CA LYS A 6 -14.91 7.65 -12.08
C LYS A 6 -15.41 7.30 -13.48
N ALA A 7 -14.53 6.76 -14.33
CA ALA A 7 -14.86 6.35 -15.69
C ALA A 7 -15.62 5.01 -15.78
N ARG A 8 -15.88 4.31 -14.66
CA ARG A 8 -16.49 2.94 -14.64
C ARG A 8 -15.80 1.94 -15.57
N LYS A 9 -14.51 2.12 -15.82
CA LYS A 9 -13.71 1.20 -16.63
C LYS A 9 -13.04 0.18 -15.73
N GLU A 10 -12.84 -1.02 -16.25
CA GLU A 10 -12.01 -2.03 -15.61
C GLU A 10 -10.59 -1.50 -15.42
N ILE A 11 -10.00 -1.84 -14.28
CA ILE A 11 -8.69 -1.38 -13.86
C ILE A 11 -7.77 -2.59 -13.84
N TYR A 12 -6.59 -2.45 -14.43
CA TYR A 12 -5.56 -3.47 -14.41
C TYR A 12 -4.30 -2.89 -13.78
N TYR A 13 -3.35 -3.74 -13.40
CA TYR A 13 -2.06 -3.35 -12.87
C TYR A 13 -0.96 -3.80 -13.83
N CYS A 14 -0.02 -2.92 -14.17
CA CYS A 14 1.17 -3.28 -14.91
C CYS A 14 2.39 -3.22 -13.98
N GLU A 15 3.12 -4.33 -13.86
CA GLU A 15 4.33 -4.41 -13.04
C GLU A 15 5.45 -3.51 -13.58
N LYS A 16 5.62 -3.42 -14.90
CA LYS A 16 6.64 -2.56 -15.51
C LYS A 16 6.38 -1.07 -15.29
N CYS A 17 5.11 -0.65 -15.41
CA CYS A 17 4.74 0.74 -15.12
C CYS A 17 4.66 1.02 -13.62
N ASN A 18 4.51 -0.02 -12.80
CA ASN A 18 4.12 0.08 -11.39
C ASN A 18 2.93 1.06 -11.18
N ASP A 19 1.88 0.88 -11.98
CA ASP A 19 0.68 1.71 -11.91
C ASP A 19 -0.58 0.96 -12.39
N ALA A 20 -1.73 1.54 -12.04
CA ALA A 20 -3.03 1.15 -12.52
C ALA A 20 -3.25 1.62 -13.96
N VAL A 21 -3.43 0.67 -14.88
CA VAL A 21 -3.57 0.89 -16.32
C VAL A 21 -4.95 0.49 -16.84
N ARG A 22 -5.23 0.85 -18.10
CA ARG A 22 -6.39 0.40 -18.87
C ARG A 22 -5.92 -0.48 -20.02
N ILE A 23 -6.80 -1.34 -20.53
CA ILE A 23 -6.58 -2.08 -21.78
C ILE A 23 -7.12 -1.23 -22.96
N PRO A 24 -6.45 -1.20 -24.13
CA PRO A 24 -5.20 -1.90 -24.46
C PRO A 24 -3.98 -1.32 -23.75
N HIS A 25 -3.06 -2.20 -23.34
CA HIS A 25 -1.77 -1.86 -22.76
C HIS A 25 -0.68 -2.70 -23.45
N ILE A 26 0.50 -2.11 -23.65
CA ILE A 26 1.58 -2.75 -24.41
C ILE A 26 2.23 -3.92 -23.63
N ASP A 27 2.31 -3.79 -22.31
CA ASP A 27 2.90 -4.79 -21.42
C ASP A 27 1.84 -5.72 -20.82
N ALA A 28 2.31 -6.82 -20.23
CA ALA A 28 1.46 -7.72 -19.47
C ALA A 28 0.82 -7.00 -18.28
N VAL A 29 -0.45 -7.31 -18.02
CA VAL A 29 -1.24 -6.70 -16.95
C VAL A 29 -1.93 -7.75 -16.09
N ILE A 30 -2.14 -7.40 -14.82
CA ILE A 30 -2.88 -8.20 -13.83
C ILE A 30 -4.25 -7.55 -13.62
N GLY A 31 -5.32 -8.33 -13.76
CA GLY A 31 -6.68 -7.86 -13.47
C GLY A 31 -7.77 -8.67 -14.16
N PRO A 32 -9.02 -8.20 -14.14
CA PRO A 32 -9.46 -6.92 -13.59
C PRO A 32 -9.31 -6.82 -12.06
N LEU A 33 -8.98 -5.64 -11.55
CA LEU A 33 -8.76 -5.35 -10.13
C LEU A 33 -9.77 -4.33 -9.60
N THR A 34 -10.04 -4.41 -8.30
CA THR A 34 -10.88 -3.46 -7.58
C THR A 34 -10.03 -2.43 -6.83
N VAL A 35 -10.65 -1.34 -6.38
CA VAL A 35 -9.96 -0.33 -5.56
C VAL A 35 -9.41 -0.91 -4.25
N SER A 36 -9.99 -1.97 -3.70
CA SER A 36 -9.45 -2.60 -2.49
C SER A 36 -8.10 -3.28 -2.73
N ASN A 37 -7.86 -3.81 -3.94
CA ASN A 37 -6.55 -4.37 -4.31
C ASN A 37 -5.45 -3.31 -4.23
N PHE A 38 -5.73 -2.08 -4.69
CA PHE A 38 -4.80 -0.96 -4.63
C PHE A 38 -4.62 -0.34 -3.25
N ARG A 39 -5.39 -0.76 -2.24
CA ARG A 39 -5.13 -0.39 -0.83
C ARG A 39 -4.10 -1.31 -0.17
N LYS A 40 -3.75 -2.42 -0.82
CA LYS A 40 -2.72 -3.35 -0.38
C LYS A 40 -1.66 -3.57 -1.48
N PRO A 41 -0.91 -2.52 -1.89
CA PRO A 41 0.08 -2.62 -2.96
C PRO A 41 1.14 -3.71 -2.75
N THR A 42 1.45 -4.14 -1.52
CA THR A 42 2.34 -5.30 -1.29
C THR A 42 1.82 -6.62 -1.87
N ASN A 43 0.54 -6.70 -2.27
CA ASN A 43 -0.02 -7.84 -2.98
C ASN A 43 0.14 -7.73 -4.52
N LEU A 44 0.52 -6.55 -5.04
CA LEU A 44 0.66 -6.29 -6.47
C LEU A 44 2.12 -6.49 -6.94
N PHE A 45 3.10 -6.18 -6.09
CA PHE A 45 4.51 -6.41 -6.37
C PHE A 45 5.17 -7.22 -5.26
N LYS A 46 6.22 -7.96 -5.64
CA LYS A 46 7.01 -8.71 -4.66
C LYS A 46 7.89 -7.78 -3.83
N ALA A 47 8.19 -8.22 -2.61
CA ALA A 47 9.22 -7.59 -1.80
C ALA A 47 10.53 -7.56 -2.59
N ILE A 48 11.27 -6.44 -2.54
CA ILE A 48 12.65 -6.42 -2.99
C ILE A 48 13.44 -7.11 -1.89
N THR A 49 13.95 -8.30 -2.16
CA THR A 49 14.69 -9.12 -1.19
C THR A 49 16.17 -9.25 -1.57
N ASP A 50 16.69 -8.36 -2.43
CA ASP A 50 18.10 -8.42 -2.80
C ASP A 50 18.95 -8.11 -1.56
N ASP A 51 19.73 -9.11 -1.15
CA ASP A 51 20.48 -9.20 0.11
C ASP A 51 21.45 -8.03 0.35
N ASP A 52 21.76 -7.24 -0.69
CA ASP A 52 22.79 -6.20 -0.64
C ASP A 52 22.28 -4.79 -0.34
N CYS A 53 20.97 -4.49 -0.44
CA CYS A 53 20.50 -3.10 -0.27
C CYS A 53 19.12 -2.92 0.39
N GLU A 54 18.19 -3.87 0.24
CA GLU A 54 16.81 -3.69 0.73
C GLU A 54 16.29 -4.97 1.39
N ALA A 55 16.27 -4.99 2.73
CA ALA A 55 15.74 -6.10 3.52
C ALA A 55 14.23 -5.94 3.73
N GLN A 56 13.44 -6.06 2.65
CA GLN A 56 11.99 -5.89 2.73
C GLN A 56 11.30 -7.20 3.13
N TYR A 57 10.83 -7.28 4.39
CA TYR A 57 10.05 -8.42 4.89
C TYR A 57 8.62 -8.00 5.22
N TRP A 58 7.66 -8.80 4.74
CA TRP A 58 6.24 -8.60 5.01
C TRP A 58 5.84 -9.22 6.35
N PHE A 59 5.08 -8.47 7.15
CA PHE A 59 4.46 -9.03 8.35
C PHE A 59 3.43 -10.10 7.95
N SER A 60 3.40 -11.20 8.71
CA SER A 60 2.33 -12.19 8.58
C SER A 60 0.98 -11.59 8.97
N GLU A 61 -0.12 -12.15 8.45
CA GLU A 61 -1.46 -11.69 8.83
C GLU A 61 -1.72 -11.76 10.34
N ASN A 62 -1.18 -12.78 11.02
CA ASN A 62 -1.28 -12.93 12.47
C ASN A 62 -0.53 -11.82 13.21
N SER A 63 0.69 -11.49 12.75
CA SER A 63 1.47 -10.38 13.30
C SER A 63 0.72 -9.05 13.12
N LEU A 64 0.15 -8.81 11.94
CA LEU A 64 -0.63 -7.60 11.65
C LEU A 64 -1.86 -7.46 12.54
N LYS A 65 -2.61 -8.55 12.77
CA LYS A 65 -3.76 -8.57 13.68
C LYS A 65 -3.35 -8.21 15.10
N LEU A 66 -2.27 -8.81 15.61
CA LEU A 66 -1.77 -8.54 16.96
C LEU A 66 -1.31 -7.09 17.10
N ILE A 67 -0.44 -6.61 16.21
CA ILE A 67 0.09 -5.24 16.22
C ILE A 67 -1.07 -4.23 16.17
N THR A 68 -2.01 -4.43 15.25
CA THR A 68 -3.14 -3.52 15.07
C THR A 68 -4.04 -3.48 16.28
N LYS A 69 -4.36 -4.64 16.87
CA LYS A 69 -5.16 -4.73 18.09
C LYS A 69 -4.49 -3.94 19.22
N THR A 70 -3.21 -4.19 19.48
CA THR A 70 -2.45 -3.50 20.53
C THR A 70 -2.43 -1.99 20.33
N LEU A 71 -2.20 -1.51 19.09
CA LEU A 71 -2.17 -0.08 18.79
C LEU A 71 -3.54 0.60 18.97
N VAL A 72 -4.63 -0.07 18.58
CA VAL A 72 -5.99 0.45 18.76
C VAL A 72 -6.36 0.49 20.24
N GLU A 73 -6.07 -0.57 21.00
CA GLU A 73 -6.34 -0.65 22.44
C GLU A 73 -5.51 0.35 23.27
N SER A 74 -4.35 0.77 22.76
CA SER A 74 -3.50 1.79 23.39
C SER A 74 -4.08 3.21 23.30
N GLY A 75 -5.10 3.44 22.47
CA GLY A 75 -5.76 4.75 22.37
C GLY A 75 -4.95 5.84 21.65
N PHE A 76 -4.00 5.46 20.80
CA PHE A 76 -3.24 6.42 19.98
C PHE A 76 -4.12 7.07 18.90
N ASP A 77 -4.00 8.38 18.71
CA ASP A 77 -4.70 9.12 17.64
C ASP A 77 -4.06 8.94 16.24
N GLY A 78 -2.79 8.53 16.21
CA GLY A 78 -2.05 8.34 14.98
C GLY A 78 -0.78 7.51 15.12
N ILE A 79 -0.32 6.96 13.99
CA ILE A 79 0.91 6.18 13.85
C ILE A 79 1.73 6.66 12.66
N LEU A 80 3.05 6.64 12.84
CA LEU A 80 4.03 6.81 11.78
C LEU A 80 4.69 5.45 11.50
N CYS A 81 4.31 4.82 10.40
CA CYS A 81 4.92 3.59 9.89
C CYS A 81 6.21 3.96 9.15
N ILE A 82 7.37 3.59 9.69
CA ILE A 82 8.67 3.76 9.01
C ILE A 82 9.12 2.40 8.49
N GLY A 83 9.32 2.25 7.18
CA GLY A 83 9.75 0.98 6.57
C GLY A 83 8.82 -0.21 6.85
N THR A 84 7.53 0.05 7.10
CA THR A 84 6.54 -0.96 7.52
C THR A 84 5.26 -0.85 6.69
N PRO A 85 5.35 -0.99 5.36
CA PRO A 85 4.22 -0.74 4.46
C PRO A 85 3.05 -1.68 4.74
N THR A 86 3.28 -2.95 5.07
CA THR A 86 2.20 -3.90 5.36
C THR A 86 1.40 -3.55 6.62
N VAL A 87 2.02 -2.91 7.62
CA VAL A 87 1.29 -2.37 8.79
C VAL A 87 0.40 -1.21 8.35
N PHE A 88 0.95 -0.26 7.59
CA PHE A 88 0.21 0.87 7.05
C PHE A 88 -0.99 0.40 6.21
N GLU A 89 -0.77 -0.51 5.26
CA GLU A 89 -1.81 -1.08 4.42
C GLU A 89 -2.92 -1.77 5.22
N TYR A 90 -2.56 -2.45 6.32
CA TYR A 90 -3.55 -3.10 7.18
C TYR A 90 -4.50 -2.07 7.81
N PHE A 91 -3.99 -0.95 8.32
CA PHE A 91 -4.82 0.16 8.80
C PHE A 91 -5.67 0.79 7.69
N GLN A 92 -5.15 0.86 6.47
CA GLN A 92 -5.86 1.41 5.31
C GLN A 92 -6.91 0.46 4.72
N SER A 93 -6.85 -0.83 5.06
CA SER A 93 -7.66 -1.87 4.42
C SER A 93 -9.15 -1.79 4.71
N SER A 94 -9.56 -1.33 5.90
CA SER A 94 -10.96 -1.22 6.32
C SER A 94 -11.34 0.22 6.64
N LEU A 95 -12.63 0.56 6.51
CA LEU A 95 -13.11 1.89 6.88
C LEU A 95 -13.02 2.12 8.40
N GLN A 96 -13.19 1.06 9.19
CA GLN A 96 -13.14 1.12 10.65
C GLN A 96 -11.74 1.49 11.15
N LEU A 97 -10.71 0.81 10.65
CA LEU A 97 -9.33 1.08 11.05
C LEU A 97 -8.83 2.46 10.61
N ARG A 98 -9.19 2.88 9.40
CA ARG A 98 -8.89 4.24 8.91
C ARG A 98 -9.52 5.35 9.74
N ARG A 99 -10.64 5.06 10.40
CA ARG A 99 -11.34 6.00 11.28
C ARG A 99 -10.84 5.91 12.72
N SER A 100 -10.31 4.77 13.14
CA SER A 100 -9.80 4.60 14.51
C SER A 100 -8.46 5.28 14.72
N ILE A 101 -7.57 5.28 13.72
CA ILE A 101 -6.22 5.83 13.87
C ILE A 101 -5.71 6.42 12.57
N ARG A 102 -5.06 7.59 12.64
CA ARG A 102 -4.42 8.21 11.48
C ARG A 102 -3.06 7.57 11.22
N SER A 103 -2.90 6.89 10.09
CA SER A 103 -1.62 6.26 9.73
C SER A 103 -0.88 7.05 8.65
N PHE A 104 0.43 7.18 8.79
CA PHE A 104 1.34 7.75 7.79
C PHE A 104 2.45 6.74 7.48
N LEU A 105 2.90 6.66 6.23
CA LEU A 105 4.03 5.83 5.80
C LEU A 105 5.22 6.72 5.42
N LEU A 106 6.39 6.40 5.98
CA LEU A 106 7.68 6.89 5.54
C LEU A 106 8.46 5.68 5.03
N ASP A 107 8.66 5.60 3.73
CA ASP A 107 9.37 4.49 3.09
C ASP A 107 10.40 5.01 2.09
N PHE A 108 11.48 4.25 1.90
CA PHE A 108 12.47 4.53 0.87
C PHE A 108 12.00 4.02 -0.49
N ASP A 109 11.21 2.96 -0.49
CA ASP A 109 10.70 2.32 -1.69
C ASP A 109 9.70 3.24 -2.40
N SER A 110 10.12 3.78 -3.54
CA SER A 110 9.33 4.72 -4.33
C SER A 110 8.11 4.05 -4.99
N ARG A 111 8.03 2.72 -5.01
CA ARG A 111 6.91 2.00 -5.64
C ARG A 111 5.57 2.29 -4.95
N PHE A 112 5.60 2.65 -3.66
CA PHE A 112 4.40 2.97 -2.89
C PHE A 112 3.76 4.32 -3.27
N VAL A 113 4.49 5.23 -3.92
CA VAL A 113 4.02 6.58 -4.26
C VAL A 113 2.75 6.57 -5.12
N SER A 114 2.64 5.62 -6.06
CA SER A 114 1.48 5.51 -6.97
C SER A 114 0.17 5.14 -6.25
N TYR A 115 0.25 4.56 -5.05
CA TYR A 115 -0.88 3.95 -4.35
C TYR A 115 -1.26 4.69 -3.08
N ILE A 116 -0.30 5.35 -2.45
CA ILE A 116 -0.48 6.08 -1.22
C ILE A 116 -0.61 7.56 -1.56
N GLN A 117 -1.69 8.20 -1.11
CA GLN A 117 -1.81 9.65 -1.30
C GLN A 117 -0.60 10.33 -0.66
N LEU A 118 0.00 11.31 -1.34
CA LEU A 118 1.19 12.03 -0.86
C LEU A 118 1.04 12.56 0.58
N LEU A 119 -0.19 12.89 1.03
CA LEU A 119 -0.47 13.28 2.42
C LEU A 119 -0.09 12.23 3.46
N TYR A 120 -0.05 10.96 3.06
CA TYR A 120 0.30 9.82 3.89
C TYR A 120 1.65 9.20 3.51
N TYR A 121 2.37 9.76 2.55
CA TYR A 121 3.66 9.24 2.11
C TYR A 121 4.71 10.33 2.10
N PHE A 122 5.69 10.18 2.99
CA PHE A 122 6.88 11.02 2.98
C PHE A 122 8.03 10.22 2.38
N ARG A 123 8.76 10.81 1.43
CA ARG A 123 10.05 10.30 0.94
C ARG A 123 11.14 11.18 1.55
N ARG A 124 12.25 10.58 1.97
CA ARG A 124 13.43 11.36 2.38
C ARG A 124 13.93 12.18 1.18
N ILE A 125 13.83 13.51 1.28
CA ILE A 125 14.53 14.45 0.38
C ILE A 125 16.00 14.37 0.80
N ARG A 126 16.87 13.95 -0.12
CA ARG A 126 18.32 14.08 0.02
C ARG A 126 18.74 15.44 -0.50
#